data_AF-A0A924NXC3-F1
#
_entry.id   AF-A0A924NXC3-F1
#
_cell.length_a   1.000
_cell.length_b   1.000
_cell.length_c   1.000
_cell.angle_alpha   90.00
_cell.angle_beta   90.00
_cell.angle_gamma   90.00
#
_symmetry.space_group_name_H-M   'P 1'
#
loop_
_entity.id
_entity.type
_entity.pdbx_description
1 polymer ?
#
loop_
_entity_poly.entity_id
_entity_poly.type
_entity_poly.pdbx_seq_one_letter_code
_entity_poly.pdbx_strand_id
1 'polypeptide(L)'
;MDFLNSYGVHPFYPLDPRWYYGDTLFIVEPVLWMAFGAPLAMMLPRRWMRVAAALVFVLVLGASVSRDFLGWGSVLGLLAGAAALACFQGHAGLAGRGAIIGGLLLAMGFAGAQSILSAHGKRLVHAHLLDVDRATRVLDIAMSPLPANPLCWSFVSLEQARGAATYRLRRGMYSPAPALAGLADCPAALSTATHSGTRQVGLGWQAEFALSRLQALAATCRGNAWLRFARMPVLRPEAATDARFATGAANFSTMALGQPDLSPCPAGIPQWAMPRADLVQGQ
;
A
#
# COMPACT_ATOMS: atom_id res chain seq x y z
N MET A 1 -7.14 9.31 -3.68
CA MET A 1 -6.03 8.32 -3.71
C MET A 1 -5.99 7.58 -2.38
N ASP A 2 -5.91 8.28 -1.25
CA ASP A 2 -5.68 7.70 0.08
C ASP A 2 -6.74 6.69 0.54
N PHE A 3 -8.03 6.93 0.24
CA PHE A 3 -9.09 5.96 0.49
C PHE A 3 -8.84 4.60 -0.18
N LEU A 4 -8.22 4.58 -1.37
CA LEU A 4 -7.95 3.36 -2.12
C LEU A 4 -6.62 2.71 -1.75
N ASN A 5 -5.82 3.33 -0.90
CA ASN A 5 -4.50 2.86 -0.54
C ASN A 5 -4.53 2.29 0.91
N SER A 6 -3.37 1.86 1.44
CA SER A 6 -3.24 1.32 2.80
C SER A 6 -3.13 2.37 3.93
N TYR A 7 -3.01 3.68 3.63
CA TYR A 7 -3.06 4.81 4.58
C TYR A 7 -4.49 5.09 5.07
N GLY A 8 -5.48 4.95 4.19
CA GLY A 8 -6.88 5.23 4.49
C GLY A 8 -7.19 6.70 4.84
N VAL A 9 -8.45 6.96 5.16
CA VAL A 9 -9.01 8.30 5.44
C VAL A 9 -10.15 8.23 6.47
N HIS A 10 -10.52 9.39 7.01
CA HIS A 10 -11.67 9.59 7.91
C HIS A 10 -12.64 10.63 7.31
N PRO A 11 -13.38 10.28 6.23
CA PRO A 11 -14.12 11.26 5.43
C PRO A 11 -15.33 11.86 6.16
N PHE A 12 -15.81 11.20 7.22
CA PHE A 12 -17.00 11.59 7.97
C PHE A 12 -16.67 12.09 9.38
N TYR A 13 -15.39 12.29 9.72
CA TYR A 13 -15.01 12.89 11.00
C TYR A 13 -15.45 14.38 11.05
N PRO A 14 -16.02 14.89 12.16
CA PRO A 14 -16.13 14.28 13.49
C PRO A 14 -17.39 13.45 13.77
N LEU A 15 -18.30 13.30 12.80
CA LEU A 15 -19.57 12.57 12.97
C LEU A 15 -19.35 11.06 13.13
N ASP A 16 -18.32 10.53 12.48
CA ASP A 16 -17.98 9.12 12.52
C ASP A 16 -16.44 8.95 12.60
N PRO A 17 -15.93 8.30 13.66
CA PRO A 17 -14.50 8.12 13.86
C PRO A 17 -13.91 6.97 13.04
N ARG A 18 -14.73 6.22 12.28
CA ARG A 18 -14.27 5.06 11.51
C ARG A 18 -13.20 5.43 10.48
N TRP A 19 -12.26 4.51 10.32
CA TRP A 19 -11.17 4.59 9.37
C TRP A 19 -11.50 3.75 8.14
N TYR A 20 -11.34 4.33 6.95
CA TYR A 20 -11.65 3.68 5.68
C TYR A 20 -10.41 3.55 4.81
N TYR A 21 -10.14 2.36 4.29
CA TYR A 21 -8.98 2.06 3.45
C TYR A 21 -9.33 0.99 2.41
N GLY A 22 -8.61 0.99 1.29
CA GLY A 22 -8.88 0.11 0.15
C GLY A 22 -7.86 -1.00 -0.02
N ASP A 23 -6.61 -0.80 0.43
CA ASP A 23 -5.49 -1.70 0.13
C ASP A 23 -5.46 -2.07 -1.38
N THR A 24 -5.74 -1.11 -2.26
CA THR A 24 -6.06 -1.33 -3.69
C THR A 24 -5.06 -0.68 -4.63
N LEU A 25 -4.64 0.56 -4.35
CA LEU A 25 -3.76 1.32 -5.24
C LEU A 25 -2.48 1.73 -4.54
N PHE A 26 -1.42 1.88 -5.33
CA PHE A 26 -0.23 2.57 -4.89
C PHE A 26 -0.52 4.09 -4.81
N ILE A 27 0.07 4.80 -3.85
CA ILE A 27 -0.21 6.24 -3.65
C ILE A 27 0.18 7.10 -4.86
N VAL A 28 1.20 6.67 -5.58
CA VAL A 28 1.82 7.36 -6.71
C VAL A 28 1.63 6.48 -7.95
N GLU A 29 0.38 6.12 -8.24
CA GLU A 29 0.03 5.07 -9.23
C GLU A 29 0.32 5.50 -10.68
N PRO A 30 1.31 4.90 -11.37
CA PRO A 30 1.67 5.30 -12.72
C PRO A 30 0.57 5.06 -13.75
N VAL A 31 -0.31 4.07 -13.55
CA VAL A 31 -1.43 3.81 -14.48
C VAL A 31 -2.33 5.04 -14.59
N LEU A 32 -2.62 5.72 -13.49
CA LEU A 32 -3.46 6.91 -13.49
C LEU A 32 -2.77 8.07 -14.19
N TRP A 33 -1.47 8.25 -13.93
CA TRP A 33 -0.68 9.30 -14.55
C TRP A 33 -0.61 9.14 -16.05
N MET A 34 -0.39 7.92 -16.55
CA MET A 34 -0.32 7.66 -17.98
C MET A 34 -1.70 7.70 -18.64
N ALA A 35 -2.74 7.17 -17.96
CA ALA A 35 -4.11 7.14 -18.46
C ALA A 35 -4.70 8.53 -18.70
N PHE A 36 -4.41 9.50 -17.81
CA PHE A 36 -4.87 10.88 -17.98
C PHE A 36 -3.83 11.77 -18.65
N GLY A 37 -2.55 11.58 -18.32
CA GLY A 37 -1.46 12.43 -18.78
C GLY A 37 -1.20 12.34 -20.28
N ALA A 38 -1.30 11.15 -20.88
CA ALA A 38 -1.07 10.99 -22.31
C ALA A 38 -2.14 11.70 -23.18
N PRO A 39 -3.45 11.55 -22.94
CA PRO A 39 -4.48 12.38 -23.57
C PRO A 39 -4.27 13.88 -23.35
N LEU A 40 -4.01 14.31 -22.10
CA LEU A 40 -3.84 15.72 -21.77
C LEU A 40 -2.63 16.34 -22.49
N ALA A 41 -1.53 15.59 -22.61
CA ALA A 41 -0.36 16.01 -23.38
C ALA A 41 -0.71 16.23 -24.86
N MET A 42 -1.55 15.36 -25.45
CA MET A 42 -1.99 15.50 -26.84
C MET A 42 -2.94 16.68 -27.08
N MET A 43 -3.62 17.14 -26.03
CA MET A 43 -4.46 18.35 -26.05
C MET A 43 -3.64 19.65 -25.98
N LEU A 44 -2.31 19.58 -25.83
CA LEU A 44 -1.47 20.78 -25.89
C LEU A 44 -1.42 21.33 -27.33
N PRO A 45 -1.51 22.66 -27.53
CA PRO A 45 -1.62 23.24 -28.86
C PRO A 45 -0.31 23.17 -29.65
N ARG A 46 0.84 23.27 -28.99
CA ARG A 46 2.16 23.33 -29.65
C ARG A 46 2.87 21.98 -29.60
N ARG A 47 3.43 21.55 -30.74
CA ARG A 47 4.15 20.26 -30.87
C ARG A 47 5.27 20.10 -29.84
N TRP A 48 6.08 21.14 -29.62
CA TRP A 48 7.18 21.08 -28.65
C TRP A 48 6.68 20.87 -27.21
N MET A 49 5.50 21.38 -26.84
CA MET A 49 4.91 21.16 -25.52
C MET A 49 4.47 19.71 -25.36
N ARG A 50 3.94 19.08 -26.42
CA ARG A 50 3.62 17.65 -26.43
C ARG A 50 4.88 16.80 -26.23
N VAL A 51 5.94 17.14 -26.95
CA VAL A 51 7.24 16.48 -26.84
C VAL A 51 7.83 16.67 -25.44
N ALA A 52 7.77 17.87 -24.88
CA ALA A 52 8.23 18.15 -23.52
C ALA A 52 7.44 17.35 -22.47
N ALA A 53 6.11 17.30 -22.58
CA ALA A 53 5.28 16.49 -21.69
C ALA A 53 5.57 14.99 -21.82
N ALA A 54 5.71 14.47 -23.05
CA ALA A 54 6.11 13.09 -23.30
C ALA A 54 7.51 12.79 -22.70
N LEU A 55 8.46 13.71 -22.84
CA LEU A 55 9.79 13.58 -22.26
C LEU A 55 9.75 13.49 -20.74
N VAL A 56 8.89 14.28 -20.07
CA VAL A 56 8.69 14.18 -18.61
C VAL A 56 8.23 12.77 -18.23
N PHE A 57 7.25 12.19 -18.94
CA PHE A 57 6.81 10.81 -18.67
C PHE A 57 7.93 9.80 -18.89
N VAL A 58 8.69 9.92 -19.99
CA VAL A 58 9.83 9.03 -20.27
C VAL A 58 10.89 9.13 -19.18
N LEU A 59 11.22 10.34 -18.71
CA LEU A 59 12.20 10.56 -17.65
C LEU A 59 11.73 9.97 -16.32
N VAL A 60 10.45 10.16 -15.95
CA VAL A 60 9.88 9.60 -14.71
C VAL A 60 9.85 8.07 -14.75
N LEU A 61 9.43 7.47 -15.87
CA LEU A 61 9.45 6.01 -16.04
C LEU A 61 10.88 5.46 -16.03
N GLY A 62 11.80 6.10 -16.76
CA GLY A 62 13.21 5.73 -16.79
C GLY A 62 13.86 5.80 -15.42
N ALA A 63 13.62 6.87 -14.66
CA ALA A 63 14.09 7.01 -13.28
C ALA A 63 13.51 5.91 -12.38
N SER A 64 12.23 5.58 -12.51
CA SER A 64 11.59 4.54 -11.71
C SER A 64 12.12 3.13 -12.01
N VAL A 65 12.39 2.83 -13.28
CA VAL A 65 13.05 1.57 -13.69
C VAL A 65 14.49 1.52 -13.17
N SER A 66 15.24 2.63 -13.27
CA SER A 66 16.64 2.69 -12.79
C SER A 66 16.79 2.47 -11.27
N ARG A 67 15.69 2.57 -10.53
CA ARG A 67 15.61 2.37 -9.08
C ARG A 67 14.87 1.09 -8.70
N ASP A 68 14.58 0.20 -9.67
CA ASP A 68 13.84 -1.06 -9.46
C ASP A 68 12.48 -0.88 -8.77
N PHE A 69 11.76 0.21 -9.06
CA PHE A 69 10.38 0.42 -8.58
C PHE A 69 9.33 -0.14 -9.53
N LEU A 70 9.67 -0.31 -10.81
CA LEU A 70 8.77 -0.69 -11.90
C LEU A 70 9.37 -1.87 -12.66
N GLY A 71 8.58 -2.93 -12.83
CA GLY A 71 8.97 -4.08 -13.66
C GLY A 71 8.77 -3.79 -15.14
N TRP A 72 9.54 -4.47 -16.00
CA TRP A 72 9.46 -4.27 -17.46
C TRP A 72 8.06 -4.54 -18.03
N GLY A 73 7.34 -5.54 -17.51
CA GLY A 73 5.95 -5.80 -17.91
C GLY A 73 5.02 -4.61 -17.63
N SER A 74 5.17 -3.96 -16.48
CA SER A 74 4.43 -2.73 -16.14
C SER A 74 4.80 -1.58 -17.07
N VAL A 75 6.09 -1.39 -17.38
CA VAL A 75 6.56 -0.35 -18.32
C VAL A 75 5.94 -0.54 -19.70
N LEU A 76 6.00 -1.76 -20.24
CA LEU A 76 5.41 -2.09 -21.54
C LEU A 76 3.90 -1.82 -21.55
N GLY A 77 3.19 -2.23 -20.50
CA GLY A 77 1.76 -1.97 -20.34
C GLY A 77 1.43 -0.48 -20.28
N LEU A 78 2.20 0.30 -19.50
CA LEU A 78 2.05 1.75 -19.39
C LEU A 78 2.29 2.46 -20.72
N LEU A 79 3.37 2.11 -21.43
CA LEU A 79 3.70 2.69 -22.73
C LEU A 79 2.65 2.33 -23.79
N ALA A 80 2.20 1.08 -23.83
CA ALA A 80 1.15 0.63 -24.75
C ALA A 80 -0.18 1.35 -24.49
N GLY A 81 -0.63 1.41 -23.23
CA GLY A 81 -1.85 2.12 -22.85
C GLY A 81 -1.78 3.62 -23.15
N ALA A 82 -0.66 4.25 -22.82
CA ALA A 82 -0.41 5.66 -23.13
C ALA A 82 -0.41 5.94 -24.63
N ALA A 83 0.26 5.09 -25.43
CA ALA A 83 0.31 5.23 -26.88
C ALA A 83 -1.06 5.05 -27.52
N ALA A 84 -1.85 4.07 -27.07
CA ALA A 84 -3.22 3.85 -27.55
C ALA A 84 -4.11 5.07 -27.26
N LEU A 85 -4.07 5.60 -26.03
CA LEU A 85 -4.84 6.77 -25.63
C LEU A 85 -4.38 8.06 -26.33
N ALA A 86 -3.08 8.25 -26.49
CA ALA A 86 -2.51 9.39 -27.23
C ALA A 86 -2.87 9.34 -28.71
N CYS A 87 -2.81 8.17 -29.33
CA CYS A 87 -3.23 7.94 -30.72
C CYS A 87 -4.73 8.25 -30.88
N PHE A 88 -5.56 7.73 -29.97
CA PHE A 88 -7.00 8.00 -29.99
C PHE A 88 -7.31 9.49 -29.81
N GLN A 89 -6.64 10.19 -28.88
CA GLN A 89 -6.79 11.64 -28.72
C GLN A 89 -6.29 12.42 -29.95
N GLY A 90 -5.20 11.97 -30.57
CA GLY A 90 -4.64 12.57 -31.77
C GLY A 90 -5.64 12.58 -32.93
N HIS A 91 -6.41 11.50 -33.10
CA HIS A 91 -7.49 11.41 -34.09
C HIS A 91 -8.71 12.26 -33.71
N ALA A 92 -9.04 12.37 -32.42
CA ALA A 92 -10.19 13.14 -31.95
C ALA A 92 -9.95 14.67 -31.91
N GLY A 93 -8.70 15.11 -31.96
CA GLY A 93 -8.32 16.53 -31.92
C GLY A 93 -8.41 17.16 -30.52
N LEU A 94 -8.27 18.50 -30.44
CA LEU A 94 -8.13 19.23 -29.16
C LEU A 94 -9.40 19.22 -28.28
N ALA A 95 -10.59 19.09 -28.89
CA ALA A 95 -11.87 19.07 -28.18
C ALA A 95 -12.37 17.65 -27.87
N GLY A 96 -11.65 16.61 -28.31
CA GLY A 96 -12.03 15.22 -28.10
C GLY A 96 -12.03 14.85 -26.62
N ARG A 97 -13.15 14.34 -26.12
CA ARG A 97 -13.28 13.83 -24.73
C ARG A 97 -13.14 12.31 -24.63
N GLY A 98 -13.15 11.62 -25.77
CA GLY A 98 -13.13 10.16 -25.84
C GLY A 98 -11.94 9.54 -25.11
N ALA A 99 -10.72 10.05 -25.31
CA ALA A 99 -9.54 9.47 -24.68
C ALA A 99 -9.47 9.77 -23.17
N ILE A 100 -10.06 10.88 -22.71
CA ILE A 100 -10.21 11.17 -21.27
C ILE A 100 -11.19 10.18 -20.63
N ILE A 101 -12.33 9.92 -21.28
CA ILE A 101 -13.28 8.88 -20.83
C ILE A 101 -12.61 7.51 -20.84
N GLY A 102 -11.85 7.19 -21.89
CA GLY A 102 -11.05 5.96 -21.98
C GLY A 102 -10.03 5.84 -20.85
N GLY A 103 -9.33 6.93 -20.52
CA GLY A 103 -8.43 7.00 -19.37
C GLY A 103 -9.13 6.76 -18.04
N LEU A 104 -10.33 7.34 -17.85
CA LEU A 104 -11.16 7.11 -16.67
C LEU A 104 -11.60 5.64 -16.55
N LEU A 105 -12.08 5.04 -17.65
CA LEU A 105 -12.48 3.64 -17.68
C LEU A 105 -11.29 2.71 -17.39
N LEU A 106 -10.12 3.01 -17.96
CA LEU A 106 -8.88 2.28 -17.67
C LEU A 106 -8.50 2.39 -16.19
N ALA A 107 -8.54 3.59 -15.62
CA ALA A 107 -8.27 3.84 -14.21
C ALA A 107 -9.22 3.07 -13.29
N MET A 108 -10.53 3.13 -13.57
CA MET A 108 -11.56 2.42 -12.81
C MET A 108 -11.41 0.90 -12.94
N GLY A 109 -11.16 0.40 -14.16
CA GLY A 109 -10.94 -1.02 -14.41
C GLY A 109 -9.70 -1.54 -13.69
N PHE A 110 -8.60 -0.79 -13.72
CA PHE A 110 -7.39 -1.12 -12.98
C PHE A 110 -7.63 -1.15 -11.47
N ALA A 111 -8.26 -0.12 -10.89
CA ALA A 111 -8.59 -0.09 -9.47
C ALA A 111 -9.54 -1.23 -9.07
N GLY A 112 -10.53 -1.54 -9.90
CA GLY A 112 -11.44 -2.68 -9.70
C GLY A 112 -10.70 -4.03 -9.71
N ALA A 113 -9.83 -4.24 -10.70
CA ALA A 113 -9.00 -5.45 -10.78
C ALA A 113 -8.09 -5.59 -9.56
N GLN A 114 -7.40 -4.51 -9.16
CA GLN A 114 -6.57 -4.51 -7.96
C GLN A 114 -7.39 -4.77 -6.68
N SER A 115 -8.64 -4.29 -6.60
CA SER A 115 -9.50 -4.54 -5.44
C SER A 115 -9.83 -6.03 -5.31
N ILE A 116 -10.15 -6.67 -6.44
CA ILE A 116 -10.43 -8.11 -6.51
C ILE A 116 -9.17 -8.92 -6.14
N LEU A 117 -8.01 -8.55 -6.69
CA LEU A 117 -6.74 -9.21 -6.42
C LEU A 117 -6.28 -9.04 -4.97
N SER A 118 -6.49 -7.86 -4.37
CA SER A 118 -6.25 -7.60 -2.94
C SER A 118 -7.11 -8.51 -2.07
N ALA A 119 -8.42 -8.58 -2.33
CA ALA A 119 -9.35 -9.44 -1.58
C ALA A 119 -9.01 -10.92 -1.72
N HIS A 120 -8.63 -11.36 -2.93
CA HIS A 120 -8.17 -12.71 -3.18
C HIS A 120 -6.85 -13.01 -2.46
N GLY A 121 -5.88 -12.09 -2.50
CA GLY A 121 -4.61 -12.18 -1.81
C GLY A 121 -4.78 -12.31 -0.30
N LYS A 122 -5.66 -11.52 0.33
CA LYS A 122 -5.98 -11.65 1.76
C LYS A 122 -6.46 -13.06 2.12
N ARG A 123 -7.34 -13.67 1.32
CA ARG A 123 -7.81 -15.04 1.55
C ARG A 123 -6.69 -16.08 1.43
N LEU A 124 -5.85 -15.95 0.40
CA LEU A 124 -4.73 -16.88 0.18
C LEU A 124 -3.65 -16.76 1.24
N VAL A 125 -3.25 -15.53 1.59
CA VAL A 125 -2.30 -15.28 2.68
C VAL A 125 -2.85 -15.81 3.99
N HIS A 126 -4.13 -15.56 4.29
CA HIS A 126 -4.77 -16.11 5.49
C HIS A 126 -4.71 -17.65 5.53
N ALA A 127 -5.07 -18.33 4.43
CA ALA A 127 -5.00 -19.78 4.34
C ALA A 127 -3.56 -20.30 4.49
N HIS A 128 -2.58 -19.64 3.86
CA HIS A 128 -1.17 -20.00 3.97
C HIS A 128 -0.65 -19.86 5.42
N LEU A 129 -1.04 -18.79 6.11
CA LEU A 129 -0.62 -18.58 7.51
C LEU A 129 -1.20 -19.64 8.45
N LEU A 130 -2.44 -20.06 8.23
CA LEU A 130 -3.05 -21.16 8.99
C LEU A 130 -2.42 -22.52 8.71
N ASP A 131 -1.91 -22.75 7.49
CA ASP A 131 -1.17 -23.97 7.17
C ASP A 131 0.18 -24.03 7.89
N VAL A 132 0.85 -22.87 8.02
CA VAL A 132 2.09 -22.73 8.80
C VAL A 132 1.86 -22.87 10.30
N ASP A 133 0.79 -22.28 10.83
CA ASP A 133 0.46 -22.33 12.26
C ASP A 133 -1.06 -22.34 12.48
N ARG A 134 -1.63 -23.53 12.68
CA ARG A 134 -3.08 -23.73 12.89
C ARG A 134 -3.60 -23.17 14.22
N ALA A 135 -2.74 -22.91 15.19
CA ALA A 135 -3.13 -22.38 16.49
C ALA A 135 -3.27 -20.84 16.50
N THR A 136 -2.77 -20.19 15.45
CA THR A 136 -2.81 -18.74 15.30
C THR A 136 -4.17 -18.27 14.79
N ARG A 137 -4.67 -17.16 15.35
CA ARG A 137 -5.76 -16.37 14.80
C ARG A 137 -5.16 -15.21 14.01
N VAL A 138 -5.46 -15.13 12.72
CA VAL A 138 -5.12 -13.97 11.91
C VAL A 138 -6.18 -12.89 12.17
N LEU A 139 -5.76 -11.74 12.70
CA LEU A 139 -6.66 -10.64 13.05
C LEU A 139 -6.82 -9.65 11.89
N ASP A 140 -5.74 -9.40 11.15
CA ASP A 140 -5.77 -8.51 9.99
C ASP A 140 -4.64 -8.82 8.99
N ILE A 141 -4.87 -8.48 7.73
CA ILE A 141 -3.88 -8.52 6.64
C ILE A 141 -3.99 -7.19 5.88
N ALA A 142 -2.93 -6.39 5.94
CA ALA A 142 -2.78 -5.19 5.11
C ALA A 142 -2.08 -5.57 3.81
N MET A 143 -2.72 -5.34 2.67
CA MET A 143 -2.13 -5.54 1.35
C MET A 143 -1.60 -4.21 0.81
N SER A 144 -0.55 -4.26 0.00
CA SER A 144 0.01 -3.09 -0.67
C SER A 144 0.49 -3.48 -2.06
N PRO A 145 -0.20 -3.03 -3.14
CA PRO A 145 0.19 -3.35 -4.50
C PRO A 145 1.49 -2.65 -4.86
N LEU A 146 2.26 -3.25 -5.77
CA LEU A 146 3.39 -2.56 -6.38
C LEU A 146 2.92 -1.62 -7.51
N PRO A 147 3.68 -0.54 -7.82
CA PRO A 147 3.28 0.48 -8.79
C PRO A 147 3.02 -0.13 -10.17
N ALA A 148 1.84 0.14 -10.73
CA ALA A 148 1.41 -0.37 -12.04
C ALA A 148 1.57 -1.89 -12.22
N ASN A 149 1.57 -2.67 -11.13
CA ASN A 149 1.80 -4.10 -11.18
C ASN A 149 0.65 -4.85 -10.48
N PRO A 150 -0.19 -5.59 -11.23
CA PRO A 150 -1.24 -6.39 -10.64
C PRO A 150 -0.76 -7.73 -10.08
N LEU A 151 0.45 -8.16 -10.45
CA LEU A 151 1.01 -9.48 -10.12
C LEU A 151 1.94 -9.47 -8.91
N CYS A 152 2.26 -8.31 -8.35
CA CYS A 152 3.16 -8.21 -7.21
C CYS A 152 2.55 -7.37 -6.10
N TRP A 153 2.48 -7.98 -4.92
CA TRP A 153 1.92 -7.37 -3.73
C TRP A 153 2.84 -7.62 -2.55
N SER A 154 3.05 -6.60 -1.73
CA SER A 154 3.55 -6.80 -0.38
C SER A 154 2.37 -6.92 0.58
N PHE A 155 2.55 -7.64 1.67
CA PHE A 155 1.55 -7.71 2.73
C PHE A 155 2.18 -7.69 4.11
N VAL A 156 1.39 -7.29 5.09
CA VAL A 156 1.69 -7.48 6.51
C VAL A 156 0.50 -8.15 7.16
N SER A 157 0.71 -9.28 7.83
CA SER A 157 -0.27 -9.92 8.70
C SER A 157 -0.05 -9.52 10.15
N LEU A 158 -1.16 -9.43 10.88
CA LEU A 158 -1.18 -9.37 12.34
C LEU A 158 -1.92 -10.60 12.86
N GLU A 159 -1.24 -11.30 13.74
CA GLU A 159 -1.55 -12.64 14.19
C GLU A 159 -1.51 -12.68 15.72
N GLN A 160 -2.38 -13.49 16.33
CA GLN A 160 -2.37 -13.73 17.77
C GLN A 160 -2.77 -15.18 18.04
N ALA A 161 -1.93 -15.92 18.76
CA ALA A 161 -2.33 -17.24 19.26
C ALA A 161 -3.39 -17.09 20.36
N ARG A 162 -4.34 -18.04 20.45
CA ARG A 162 -5.42 -17.96 21.45
C ARG A 162 -4.84 -17.90 22.87
N GLY A 163 -5.24 -16.87 23.63
CA GLY A 163 -4.78 -16.67 25.00
C GLY A 163 -3.32 -16.20 25.14
N ALA A 164 -2.63 -15.91 24.03
CA ALA A 164 -1.26 -15.43 24.08
C ALA A 164 -1.19 -13.97 24.54
N ALA A 165 -0.21 -13.69 25.40
CA ALA A 165 0.15 -12.33 25.84
C ALA A 165 0.99 -11.55 24.80
N THR A 166 1.15 -12.12 23.61
CA THR A 166 1.92 -11.55 22.51
C THR A 166 1.08 -11.50 21.24
N TYR A 167 1.41 -10.56 20.35
CA TYR A 167 0.95 -10.56 18.96
C TYR A 167 2.16 -10.66 18.04
N ARG A 168 1.95 -11.28 16.88
CA ARG A 168 2.96 -11.53 15.86
C ARG A 168 2.63 -10.69 14.63
N LEU A 169 3.67 -10.12 14.04
CA LEU A 169 3.60 -9.51 12.72
C LEU A 169 4.44 -10.33 11.75
N ARG A 170 3.93 -10.59 10.55
CA ARG A 170 4.72 -11.13 9.44
C ARG A 170 4.57 -10.25 8.22
N ARG A 171 5.68 -10.00 7.53
CA ARG A 171 5.71 -9.24 6.28
C ARG A 171 6.25 -10.12 5.16
N GLY A 172 5.59 -10.06 4.02
CA GLY A 172 5.89 -10.94 2.90
C GLY A 172 5.41 -10.40 1.57
N MET A 173 5.58 -11.22 0.55
CA MET A 173 5.17 -10.96 -0.82
C MET A 173 4.13 -11.99 -1.29
N TYR A 174 3.24 -11.54 -2.15
CA TYR A 174 2.18 -12.32 -2.77
C TYR A 174 2.18 -12.08 -4.28
N SER A 175 2.09 -13.16 -5.06
CA SER A 175 1.80 -13.12 -6.50
C SER A 175 0.50 -13.88 -6.78
N PRO A 176 -0.52 -13.25 -7.40
CA PRO A 176 -1.76 -13.94 -7.75
C PRO A 176 -1.56 -14.99 -8.85
N ALA A 177 -0.57 -14.81 -9.73
CA ALA A 177 -0.31 -15.69 -10.86
C ALA A 177 1.19 -16.02 -10.95
N PRO A 178 1.72 -16.87 -10.07
CA PRO A 178 3.16 -17.16 -9.97
C PRO A 178 3.74 -17.86 -11.21
N ALA A 179 2.88 -18.42 -12.08
CA ALA A 179 3.29 -18.96 -13.38
C ALA A 179 3.58 -17.87 -14.42
N LEU A 180 3.02 -16.65 -14.26
CA LEU A 180 3.28 -15.51 -15.13
C LEU A 180 4.38 -14.60 -14.58
N ALA A 181 4.36 -14.35 -13.28
CA ALA A 181 5.38 -13.61 -12.57
C ALA A 181 5.48 -14.17 -11.14
N GLY A 182 6.58 -14.87 -10.85
CA GLY A 182 6.88 -15.35 -9.51
C GLY A 182 7.33 -14.22 -8.60
N LEU A 183 7.55 -14.53 -7.32
CA LEU A 183 8.01 -13.52 -6.35
C LEU A 183 9.41 -12.96 -6.69
N ALA A 184 10.23 -13.74 -7.39
CA ALA A 184 11.55 -13.31 -7.86
C ALA A 184 11.47 -12.26 -8.99
N ASP A 185 10.34 -12.18 -9.70
CA ASP A 185 10.11 -11.21 -10.78
C ASP A 185 9.58 -9.87 -10.26
N CYS A 186 9.28 -9.78 -8.96
CA CYS A 186 8.80 -8.56 -8.35
C CYS A 186 9.92 -7.53 -8.16
N PRO A 187 9.67 -6.23 -8.46
CA PRO A 187 10.66 -5.17 -8.32
C PRO A 187 11.35 -5.16 -6.94
N ALA A 188 12.68 -5.29 -6.95
CA ALA A 188 13.48 -5.56 -5.75
C ALA A 188 13.41 -4.43 -4.71
N ALA A 189 13.31 -3.16 -5.15
CA ALA A 189 13.28 -2.01 -4.24
C ALA A 189 12.04 -1.98 -3.32
N LEU A 190 10.98 -2.71 -3.68
CA LEU A 190 9.73 -2.81 -2.93
C LEU A 190 9.46 -4.23 -2.42
N SER A 191 10.29 -5.20 -2.82
CA SER A 191 10.21 -6.56 -2.30
C SER A 191 10.89 -6.64 -0.94
N THR A 192 10.23 -7.30 0.00
CA THR A 192 10.73 -7.44 1.38
C THR A 192 11.44 -8.77 1.62
N ALA A 193 11.59 -9.58 0.58
CA ALA A 193 11.96 -10.96 0.76
C ALA A 193 12.76 -11.50 -0.43
N THR A 194 13.89 -12.15 -0.13
CA THR A 194 14.67 -12.90 -1.09
C THR A 194 13.96 -14.22 -1.34
N HIS A 195 13.19 -14.30 -2.42
CA HIS A 195 12.44 -15.51 -2.77
C HIS A 195 13.03 -16.16 -4.01
N SER A 196 13.22 -17.48 -3.92
CA SER A 196 13.56 -18.34 -5.05
C SER A 196 12.34 -19.18 -5.43
N GLY A 197 12.07 -19.26 -6.74
CA GLY A 197 11.06 -20.14 -7.34
C GLY A 197 9.66 -19.54 -7.52
N THR A 198 8.72 -20.38 -7.95
CA THR A 198 7.34 -20.06 -8.34
C THR A 198 6.36 -20.03 -7.16
N ARG A 199 6.84 -19.67 -5.96
CA ARG A 199 5.96 -19.62 -4.77
C ARG A 199 4.92 -18.53 -4.93
N GLN A 200 3.70 -18.80 -4.47
CA GLN A 200 2.60 -17.82 -4.52
C GLN A 200 2.67 -16.81 -3.37
N VAL A 201 3.11 -17.27 -2.20
CA VAL A 201 3.29 -16.47 -0.98
C VAL A 201 4.69 -16.74 -0.45
N GLY A 202 5.35 -15.70 0.02
CA GLY A 202 6.62 -15.84 0.70
C GLY A 202 6.78 -14.83 1.82
N LEU A 203 7.39 -15.27 2.92
CA LEU A 203 7.63 -14.47 4.12
C LEU A 203 9.07 -13.95 4.11
N GLY A 204 9.25 -12.65 4.31
CA GLY A 204 10.56 -12.02 4.38
C GLY A 204 10.96 -11.60 5.78
N TRP A 205 9.99 -11.29 6.64
CA TRP A 205 10.24 -10.80 7.99
C TRP A 205 9.13 -11.23 8.94
N GLN A 206 9.50 -11.50 10.19
CA GLN A 206 8.55 -11.73 11.27
C GLN A 206 9.10 -11.19 12.59
N ALA A 207 8.20 -10.75 13.47
CA ALA A 207 8.52 -10.39 14.84
C ALA A 207 7.31 -10.58 15.77
N GLU A 208 7.59 -10.82 17.05
CA GLU A 208 6.60 -10.93 18.10
C GLU A 208 6.78 -9.82 19.14
N PHE A 209 5.65 -9.31 19.67
CA PHE A 209 5.62 -8.20 20.61
C PHE A 209 4.66 -8.49 21.75
N ALA A 210 5.00 -8.03 22.95
CA ALA A 210 4.13 -8.14 24.12
C ALA A 210 2.92 -7.20 24.03
N LEU A 211 1.73 -7.72 24.30
CA LEU A 211 0.48 -6.93 24.34
C LEU A 211 0.51 -5.90 25.46
N SER A 212 1.05 -6.27 26.62
CA SER A 212 1.19 -5.36 27.77
C SER A 212 1.98 -4.09 27.40
N ARG A 213 2.96 -4.21 26.50
CA ARG A 213 3.74 -3.06 26.02
C ARG A 213 2.92 -2.16 25.09
N LEU A 214 2.09 -2.74 24.23
CA LEU A 214 1.17 -1.99 23.37
C LEU A 214 0.12 -1.26 24.20
N GLN A 215 -0.43 -1.92 25.22
CA GLN A 215 -1.41 -1.36 26.15
C GLN A 215 -0.80 -0.23 26.99
N ALA A 216 0.42 -0.41 27.52
CA ALA A 216 1.14 0.64 28.23
C ALA A 216 1.42 1.86 27.33
N LEU A 217 1.77 1.63 26.06
CA LEU A 217 1.92 2.72 25.09
C LEU A 217 0.59 3.44 24.87
N ALA A 218 -0.51 2.71 24.70
CA ALA A 218 -1.84 3.29 24.48
C ALA A 218 -2.37 4.14 25.64
N ALA A 219 -1.87 3.90 26.86
CA ALA A 219 -2.19 4.69 28.04
C ALA A 219 -1.50 6.06 28.05
N THR A 220 -0.41 6.25 27.30
CA THR A 220 0.27 7.55 27.16
C THR A 220 -0.44 8.43 26.15
N CYS A 221 -0.35 9.75 26.31
CA CYS A 221 -0.96 10.70 25.36
C CYS A 221 -0.45 10.49 23.93
N ARG A 222 0.88 10.44 23.79
CA ARG A 222 1.56 10.28 22.50
C ARG A 222 1.26 8.93 21.87
N GLY A 223 1.33 7.86 22.65
CA GLY A 223 1.04 6.52 22.17
C GLY A 223 -0.42 6.37 21.74
N ASN A 224 -1.37 6.91 22.50
CA ASN A 224 -2.78 6.93 22.12
C ASN A 224 -2.99 7.63 20.77
N ALA A 225 -2.44 8.83 20.60
CA ALA A 225 -2.55 9.59 19.36
C ALA A 225 -1.94 8.85 18.16
N TRP A 226 -0.76 8.25 18.35
CA TRP A 226 -0.09 7.47 17.31
C TRP A 226 -0.87 6.19 16.94
N LEU A 227 -1.46 5.50 17.91
CA LEU A 227 -2.26 4.29 17.70
C LEU A 227 -3.57 4.54 16.95
N ARG A 228 -4.00 5.79 16.79
CA ARG A 228 -5.12 6.14 15.88
C ARG A 228 -4.75 6.05 14.41
N PHE A 229 -3.45 6.06 14.10
CA PHE A 229 -2.92 5.84 12.76
C PHE A 229 -2.35 4.42 12.59
N ALA A 230 -1.72 3.87 13.64
CA ALA A 230 -0.98 2.62 13.54
C ALA A 230 -1.89 1.39 13.43
N ARG A 231 -1.83 0.71 12.28
CA ARG A 231 -2.52 -0.55 11.97
C ARG A 231 -1.62 -1.74 12.25
N MET A 232 -0.32 -1.68 11.96
CA MET A 232 0.58 -2.81 12.18
C MET A 232 1.74 -2.42 13.11
N PRO A 233 1.49 -2.23 14.42
CA PRO A 233 2.45 -1.61 15.32
C PRO A 233 3.65 -2.51 15.64
N VAL A 234 4.85 -2.05 15.30
CA VAL A 234 6.14 -2.62 15.69
C VAL A 234 6.67 -1.84 16.88
N LEU A 235 6.96 -2.54 17.98
CA LEU A 235 7.42 -1.92 19.23
C LEU A 235 8.89 -2.30 19.51
N ARG A 236 9.82 -1.40 19.20
CA ARG A 236 11.25 -1.53 19.56
C ARG A 236 11.55 -0.74 20.83
N PRO A 237 12.63 -1.02 21.58
CA PRO A 237 12.96 -0.32 22.82
C PRO A 237 12.82 1.20 22.73
N GLU A 238 13.38 1.80 21.67
CA GLU A 238 13.47 3.25 21.50
C GLU A 238 12.46 3.86 20.52
N ALA A 239 11.66 3.04 19.82
CA ALA A 239 10.75 3.55 18.80
C ALA A 239 9.56 2.62 18.54
N ALA A 240 8.42 3.22 18.24
CA ALA A 240 7.26 2.55 17.65
C ALA A 240 7.17 2.91 16.16
N THR A 241 6.88 1.95 15.28
CA THR A 241 6.70 2.20 13.84
C THR A 241 5.59 1.31 13.27
N ASP A 242 5.02 1.66 12.12
CA ASP A 242 4.03 0.81 11.46
C ASP A 242 4.67 -0.06 10.36
N ALA A 243 4.52 -1.39 10.49
CA ALA A 243 5.11 -2.36 9.59
C ALA A 243 4.59 -2.29 8.15
N ARG A 244 3.45 -1.63 7.90
CA ARG A 244 2.96 -1.39 6.53
C ARG A 244 4.01 -0.68 5.67
N PHE A 245 4.81 0.21 6.28
CA PHE A 245 5.74 1.08 5.56
C PHE A 245 7.18 0.61 5.68
N ALA A 246 7.63 0.22 6.87
CA ALA A 246 8.95 -0.39 7.04
C ALA A 246 9.03 -1.27 8.29
N THR A 247 9.93 -2.26 8.25
CA THR A 247 10.22 -3.18 9.36
C THR A 247 11.59 -2.93 10.00
N GLY A 248 12.37 -1.96 9.52
CA GLY A 248 13.75 -1.67 9.93
C GLY A 248 13.98 -0.17 10.19
N ALA A 249 14.27 0.58 9.14
CA ALA A 249 14.57 2.01 9.21
C ALA A 249 13.40 2.87 9.74
N ALA A 250 13.73 3.97 10.40
CA ALA A 250 12.78 5.00 10.76
C ALA A 250 12.16 5.61 9.50
N ASN A 251 10.86 5.91 9.56
CA ASN A 251 10.09 6.54 8.49
C ASN A 251 9.04 7.49 9.09
N PHE A 252 8.15 8.03 8.26
CA PHE A 252 7.13 8.99 8.68
C PHE A 252 6.14 8.43 9.73
N SER A 253 6.00 7.11 9.85
CA SER A 253 5.18 6.46 10.89
C SER A 253 5.95 6.21 12.19
N THR A 254 7.25 6.50 12.25
CA THR A 254 8.09 6.22 13.40
C THR A 254 7.96 7.30 14.46
N MET A 255 7.63 6.88 15.68
CA MET A 255 7.59 7.73 16.87
C MET A 255 8.63 7.26 17.88
N ALA A 256 9.50 8.17 18.32
CA ALA A 256 10.49 7.88 19.36
C ALA A 256 9.80 7.59 20.71
N LEU A 257 10.26 6.54 21.39
CA LEU A 257 9.85 6.17 22.74
C LEU A 257 10.88 6.67 23.75
N GLY A 258 10.48 6.80 25.01
CA GLY A 258 11.36 7.30 26.08
C GLY A 258 11.39 8.84 26.21
N GLN A 259 10.67 9.56 25.36
CA GLN A 259 10.37 10.96 25.63
C GLN A 259 9.30 11.08 26.72
N PRO A 260 9.36 12.11 27.59
CA PRO A 260 8.35 12.32 28.63
C PRO A 260 6.96 12.47 28.02
N ASP A 261 5.96 11.88 28.66
CA ASP A 261 4.58 11.99 28.18
C ASP A 261 4.10 13.45 28.25
N LEU A 262 3.21 13.81 27.33
CA LEU A 262 2.62 15.14 27.31
C LEU A 262 1.47 15.17 28.31
N SER A 263 1.69 15.82 29.45
CA SER A 263 0.67 16.03 30.48
C SER A 263 0.52 17.53 30.79
N PRO A 264 -0.66 18.13 30.52
CA PRO A 264 -1.85 17.52 29.91
C PRO A 264 -1.65 17.21 28.42
N CYS A 265 -2.49 16.31 27.89
CA CYS A 265 -2.55 16.07 26.45
C CYS A 265 -2.84 17.36 25.67
N PRO A 266 -2.16 17.62 24.54
CA PRO A 266 -2.50 18.73 23.66
C PRO A 266 -3.96 18.68 23.21
N ALA A 267 -4.57 19.85 23.09
CA ALA A 267 -5.88 19.99 22.45
C ALA A 267 -5.78 19.65 20.95
N GLY A 268 -6.89 19.22 20.34
CA GLY A 268 -6.96 18.96 18.90
C GLY A 268 -6.44 17.59 18.46
N ILE A 269 -6.14 16.66 19.37
CA ILE A 269 -5.88 15.27 19.00
C ILE A 269 -7.18 14.68 18.43
N PRO A 270 -7.19 14.25 17.15
CA PRO A 270 -8.40 13.78 16.51
C PRO A 270 -8.92 12.52 17.20
N GLN A 271 -10.22 12.45 17.40
CA GLN A 271 -10.87 11.34 18.10
C GLN A 271 -11.17 10.14 17.17
N TRP A 272 -10.25 9.83 16.26
CA TRP A 272 -10.37 8.69 15.34
C TRP A 272 -10.38 7.34 16.07
N ALA A 273 -11.13 6.38 15.54
CA ALA A 273 -11.16 5.03 16.07
C ALA A 273 -9.78 4.37 15.87
N MET A 274 -9.31 3.65 16.88
CA MET A 274 -8.03 2.95 16.77
C MET A 274 -8.17 1.71 15.88
N PRO A 275 -7.30 1.53 14.86
CA PRO A 275 -7.28 0.32 14.05
C PRO A 275 -7.05 -0.96 14.86
N ARG A 276 -6.43 -0.84 16.04
CA ARG A 276 -6.13 -1.94 16.97
C ARG A 276 -6.77 -1.80 18.33
N ALA A 277 -8.00 -1.27 18.36
CA ALA A 277 -8.80 -1.26 19.58
C ALA A 277 -8.95 -2.68 20.17
N ASP A 278 -9.02 -3.71 19.31
CA ASP A 278 -9.09 -5.13 19.68
C ASP A 278 -7.87 -5.63 20.47
N LEU A 279 -6.68 -5.09 20.23
CA LEU A 279 -5.47 -5.44 21.00
C LEU A 279 -5.28 -4.56 22.24
N VAL A 280 -5.72 -3.30 22.18
CA VAL A 280 -5.51 -2.31 23.23
C VAL A 280 -6.52 -2.45 24.37
N GLN A 281 -7.78 -2.68 24.04
CA GLN A 281 -8.88 -2.67 25.03
C GLN A 281 -9.16 -4.06 25.63
N GLY A 282 -8.53 -5.11 25.09
CA GLY A 282 -8.88 -6.50 25.41
C GLY A 282 -10.18 -6.92 24.73
N GLN A 283 -10.31 -8.22 24.42
CA GLN A 283 -11.59 -8.82 24.01
C GLN A 283 -12.39 -9.23 25.24
#